data_AF-A0A381SAG8-F1
#
_entry.id   AF-A0A381SAG8-F1
#
_cell.length_a   1.000
_cell.length_b   1.000
_cell.length_c   1.000
_cell.angle_alpha   90.00
_cell.angle_beta   90.00
_cell.angle_gamma   90.00
#
_symmetry.space_group_name_H-M   'P 1'
#
loop_
_entity.id
_entity.type
_entity.pdbx_description
1 polymer ?
#
loop_
_entity_poly.entity_id
_entity_poly.type
_entity_poly.pdbx_seq_one_letter_code
_entity_poly.pdbx_strand_id
1 'polypeptide(L)' 'MGREFYESSSESKKLFDGAEEILGFDIADLCFNGPSEKLMLTENVQPALLIHSTIALNML' A
#
# COMPACT_ATOMS: atom_id res chain seq x y z
N MET A 1 3.53 3.10 -5.91
CA MET A 1 4.75 2.68 -5.17
C MET A 1 4.51 1.31 -4.54
N GLY A 2 5.51 0.44 -4.40
CA GLY A 2 5.38 -0.84 -3.65
C GLY A 2 4.92 -2.08 -4.43
N ARG A 3 4.77 -1.98 -5.76
CA ARG A 3 4.29 -3.11 -6.60
C ARG A 3 5.24 -4.30 -6.59
N GLU A 4 6.54 -4.08 -6.70
CA GLU A 4 7.55 -5.16 -6.63
C GLU A 4 7.49 -5.91 -5.30
N PHE A 5 7.27 -5.21 -4.18
CA PHE A 5 7.12 -5.85 -2.88
C PHE A 5 5.83 -6.66 -2.75
N TYR A 6 4.74 -6.19 -3.34
CA TYR A 6 3.45 -6.88 -3.39
C TYR A 6 3.52 -8.17 -4.22
N GLU A 7 4.24 -8.16 -5.34
CA GLU A 7 4.37 -9.30 -6.24
C GLU A 7 5.39 -10.35 -5.73
N SER A 8 6.43 -9.92 -5.01
CA SER A 8 7.54 -10.79 -4.58
C SER A 8 7.34 -11.45 -3.22
N SER A 9 6.40 -10.97 -2.38
CA SER A 9 6.23 -11.47 -1.01
C SER A 9 4.78 -11.67 -0.61
N SER A 10 4.47 -12.90 -0.20
CA SER A 10 3.17 -13.23 0.39
C SER A 10 2.88 -12.48 1.70
N GLU A 11 3.91 -12.00 2.40
CA GLU A 11 3.76 -11.20 3.62
C GLU A 11 3.37 -9.76 3.28
N SER A 12 4.01 -9.16 2.27
CA SER A 12 3.61 -7.85 1.76
C SER A 12 2.16 -7.84 1.30
N LYS A 13 1.74 -8.91 0.62
CA LYS A 13 0.36 -9.06 0.16
C LYS A 13 -0.62 -9.04 1.35
N LYS A 14 -0.35 -9.80 2.41
CA LYS A 14 -1.17 -9.80 3.63
C LYS A 14 -1.27 -8.43 4.30
N LEU A 15 -0.20 -7.63 4.27
CA LEU A 15 -0.21 -6.27 4.82
C LEU A 15 -1.11 -5.34 4.01
N PHE A 16 -1.06 -5.43 2.68
CA PHE A 16 -1.97 -4.68 1.82
C PHE A 16 -3.43 -5.12 1.99
N ASP A 17 -3.69 -6.43 2.01
CA ASP A 17 -5.03 -6.99 2.19
C ASP A 17 -5.63 -6.57 3.55
N GLY A 18 -4.85 -6.61 4.62
CA GLY A 18 -5.30 -6.14 5.95
C GLY A 18 -5.51 -4.62 6.01
N ALA A 19 -4.71 -3.84 5.26
CA ALA A 19 -4.92 -2.41 5.16
C ALA A 19 -6.21 -2.06 4.39
N GLU A 20 -6.53 -2.80 3.33
CA GLU A 20 -7.78 -2.66 2.59
C GLU A 20 -8.99 -2.88 3.51
N GLU A 21 -8.96 -3.92 4.36
CA GLU A 21 -10.03 -4.21 5.32
C GLU A 21 -10.26 -3.04 6.31
N ILE A 22 -9.17 -2.43 6.79
CA ILE A 22 -9.23 -1.32 7.76
C ILE A 22 -9.64 0.00 7.10
N LEU A 23 -9.12 0.29 5.91
CA LEU A 23 -9.35 1.55 5.20
C LEU A 23 -10.70 1.57 4.46
N GLY A 24 -11.25 0.40 4.13
CA GLY A 24 -12.50 0.26 3.39
C GLY A 24 -12.38 0.55 1.90
N PHE A 25 -11.17 0.58 1.36
CA PHE A 25 -10.89 0.71 -0.07
C PHE A 25 -9.56 0.03 -0.43
N ASP A 26 -9.44 -0.37 -1.70
CA ASP A 26 -8.23 -1.01 -2.22
C ASP A 26 -7.08 0.00 -2.33
N ILE A 27 -6.28 0.08 -1.27
CA ILE A 27 -5.10 0.94 -1.18
C ILE A 27 -3.97 0.44 -2.09
N ALA A 28 -3.91 -0.87 -2.39
CA ALA A 28 -2.93 -1.45 -3.30
C ALA A 28 -3.18 -0.96 -4.73
N ASP A 29 -4.42 -1.07 -5.22
CA ASP A 29 -4.82 -0.56 -6.52
C ASP A 29 -4.62 0.96 -6.62
N LEU A 30 -4.97 1.72 -5.57
CA LEU A 30 -4.69 3.17 -5.55
C LEU A 30 -3.18 3.48 -5.68
N CYS A 31 -2.31 2.69 -5.05
CA CYS A 31 -0.86 2.84 -5.14
C CYS A 31 -0.26 2.41 -6.48
N PHE A 32 -0.94 1.52 -7.20
CA PHE A 32 -0.41 0.84 -8.39
C PHE A 32 -0.99 1.39 -9.69
N ASN A 33 -2.29 1.61 -9.73
CA ASN A 33 -3.05 1.95 -10.93
C ASN A 33 -3.86 3.24 -10.77
N GLY A 34 -4.01 3.74 -9.54
CA GLY A 34 -4.79 4.93 -9.23
C GLY A 34 -4.21 6.23 -9.82
N PRO A 35 -5.07 7.24 -10.05
CA PRO A 35 -4.62 8.55 -10.52
C PRO A 35 -3.75 9.24 -9.49
N SER A 36 -2.66 9.85 -9.97
CA SER A 36 -1.63 10.46 -9.12
C SER A 36 -2.21 11.56 -8.21
N GLU A 37 -3.15 12.37 -8.71
CA GLU A 37 -3.78 13.41 -7.89
C GLU A 37 -4.58 12.84 -6.71
N LYS A 38 -5.24 11.69 -6.90
CA LYS A 38 -5.99 11.02 -5.83
C LYS A 38 -5.04 10.41 -4.80
N LEU A 39 -3.97 9.76 -5.24
CA LEU A 39 -2.96 9.21 -4.33
C LEU A 39 -2.28 10.30 -3.50
N MET A 40 -2.05 11.49 -4.07
CA MET A 40 -1.41 12.62 -3.39
C MET A 40 -2.30 13.33 -2.35
N LEU A 41 -3.59 12.98 -2.24
CA LEU A 41 -4.42 13.47 -1.14
C LEU A 41 -3.87 12.98 0.19
N THR A 42 -3.82 13.86 1.19
CA THR A 42 -3.29 13.57 2.52
C THR A 42 -3.89 12.30 3.13
N GLU A 43 -5.20 12.09 2.97
CA GLU A 43 -5.94 10.93 3.46
C GLU A 43 -5.50 9.60 2.83
N ASN A 44 -4.93 9.64 1.62
CA ASN A 44 -4.49 8.46 0.87
C ASN A 44 -2.98 8.25 0.96
N VAL A 45 -2.20 9.33 0.85
CA VAL A 45 -0.75 9.26 0.82
C VAL A 45 -0.17 8.84 2.16
N GLN A 46 -0.76 9.28 3.28
CA GLN A 46 -0.28 8.89 4.61
C GLN A 46 -0.39 7.39 4.88
N PRO A 47 -1.56 6.74 4.70
CA PRO A 47 -1.65 5.29 4.87
C PRO A 47 -0.79 4.53 3.85
N ALA A 48 -0.74 4.99 2.59
CA ALA A 48 0.12 4.37 1.57
C ALA A 48 1.60 4.36 1.99
N LEU A 49 2.11 5.49 2.52
CA LEU A 49 3.48 5.61 3.00
C LEU A 49 3.75 4.74 4.23
N LEU A 50 2.79 4.65 5.16
CA LEU A 50 2.92 3.81 6.36
C LEU A 50 3.01 2.32 5.99
N ILE A 51 2.12 1.85 5.11
CA ILE A 51 2.11 0.46 4.63
C ILE A 51 3.44 0.15 3.94
N HIS A 52 3.87 1.03 3.02
CA HIS A 52 5.13 0.87 2.30
C HIS A 52 6.34 0.80 3.25
N SER A 53 6.42 1.71 4.23
CA SER A 53 7.53 1.74 5.19
C SER A 53 7.54 0.49 6.08
N THR A 54 6.37 -0.02 6.46
CA THR A 54 6.24 -1.25 7.25
C THR A 54 6.70 -2.47 6.46
N ILE A 55 6.29 -2.58 5.19
CA ILE A 55 6.76 -3.65 4.30
C ILE A 55 8.27 -3.60 4.14
N ALA A 56 8.82 -2.42 3.87
CA ALA A 56 10.27 -2.24 3.72
C ALA A 56 11.02 -2.65 4.99
N LEU A 57 10.49 -2.32 6.18
CA LEU A 57 11.05 -2.73 7.46
C LEU A 57 11.03 -4.25 7.67
N ASN A 58 9.94 -4.93 7.30
CA ASN A 58 9.82 -6.39 7.45
C ASN A 58 10.72 -7.18 6.48
N MET A 59 11.24 -6.53 5.43
CA MET A 59 12.10 -7.15 4.42
C MET A 59 13.61 -7.00 4.70
N LEU A 60 13.98 -6.32 5.79
CA LEU A 60 15.36 -6.26 6.29
C LEU A 60 15.70 -7.54 7.07
#